data_AF-A0AAV4XHB0-F1
#
_entry.id   AF-A0AAV4XHB0-F1
#
_cell.length_a   1.000
_cell.length_b   1.000
_cell.length_c   1.000
_cell.angle_alpha   90.00
_cell.angle_beta   90.00
_cell.angle_gamma   90.00
#
_symmetry.space_group_name_H-M   'P 1'
#
loop_
_entity.id
_entity.type
_entity.pdbx_description
1 polymer ?
#
loop_
_entity_poly.entity_id
_entity_poly.type
_entity_poly.pdbx_seq_one_letter_code
_entity_poly.pdbx_strand_id
1 'polypeptide(L)'
;MKQDMSSIELKEQGNRLFSSRKYEDAIACYSKAIILNPQIPQYFTNRALCYIKLHQWEPANQDCKRALELDSTSVKGHFFCGQALLELENYDDAIKYLQRASDLAKEQRLNFGDDIACQLRIAKKKRWTVQEDTRIGQEIELQTYLNRLIMEDKERETAQLQAIGIRSEKEIKRLTENLYDQYQRDLNSMFDKLDERRMKRDVPDYLCGKISFDIMREPVITPSGITYDRKDIEEHLQRVGHFDPVTRTPLVQEQLIPNLALKEVVDAFITENEWVVDY
;
A
#
# COMPACT_ATOMS: atom_id res chain seq x y z
N MET A 1 -27.71 -42.89 20.42
CA MET A 1 -27.81 -42.30 19.07
C MET A 1 -27.09 -40.97 19.09
N LYS A 2 -25.95 -40.83 18.41
CA LYS A 2 -25.38 -39.49 18.16
C LYS A 2 -26.37 -38.82 17.20
N GLN A 3 -26.96 -37.70 17.59
CA GLN A 3 -27.69 -36.87 16.62
C GLN A 3 -26.65 -36.41 15.62
N ASP A 4 -26.75 -36.90 14.38
CA ASP A 4 -25.95 -36.39 13.28
C ASP A 4 -26.46 -34.98 12.97
N MET A 5 -25.78 -34.00 13.55
CA MET A 5 -26.07 -32.59 13.37
C MET A 5 -25.96 -32.22 11.89
N SER A 6 -26.94 -31.48 11.37
CA SER A 6 -26.94 -31.01 10.00
C SER A 6 -25.80 -30.01 9.75
N SER A 7 -25.34 -29.88 8.50
CA SER A 7 -24.30 -28.90 8.13
C SER A 7 -24.67 -27.46 8.54
N ILE A 8 -25.97 -27.12 8.52
CA ILE A 8 -26.49 -25.80 8.92
C ILE A 8 -26.38 -25.62 10.44
N GLU A 9 -26.71 -26.65 11.22
CA GLU A 9 -26.62 -26.60 12.69
C GLU A 9 -25.16 -26.54 13.15
N LEU A 10 -24.26 -27.24 12.46
CA LEU A 10 -22.82 -27.17 12.69
C LEU A 10 -22.26 -25.76 12.39
N LYS A 11 -22.74 -25.10 11.33
CA LYS A 11 -22.42 -23.69 11.06
C LYS A 11 -22.89 -22.80 12.20
N GLU A 12 -24.13 -22.97 12.67
CA GLU A 12 -24.66 -22.18 13.78
C GLU A 12 -23.90 -22.41 15.09
N GLN A 13 -23.53 -23.66 15.38
CA GLN A 13 -22.68 -23.99 16.51
C GLN A 13 -21.30 -23.32 16.39
N GLY A 14 -20.70 -23.36 15.20
CA GLY A 14 -19.47 -22.65 14.88
C GLY A 14 -19.59 -21.14 15.14
N ASN A 15 -20.71 -20.52 14.74
CA ASN A 15 -20.97 -19.10 14.97
C ASN A 15 -21.07 -18.74 16.47
N ARG A 16 -21.67 -19.62 17.29
CA ARG A 16 -21.75 -19.45 18.75
C ARG A 16 -20.37 -19.54 19.39
N LEU A 17 -19.56 -20.50 18.96
CA LEU A 17 -18.18 -20.69 19.43
C LEU A 17 -17.29 -19.52 19.01
N PHE A 18 -17.43 -19.03 17.78
CA PHE A 18 -16.74 -17.85 17.28
C PHE A 18 -17.07 -16.60 18.12
N SER A 19 -18.36 -16.39 18.42
CA SER A 19 -18.81 -15.29 19.28
C SER A 19 -18.26 -15.40 20.71
N SER A 20 -18.02 -16.63 21.17
CA SER A 20 -17.39 -16.94 22.46
C SER A 20 -15.85 -16.90 22.41
N ARG A 21 -15.25 -16.43 21.31
CA ARG A 21 -13.80 -16.38 21.04
C ARG A 21 -13.09 -17.75 21.09
N LYS A 22 -13.84 -18.85 20.95
CA LYS A 22 -13.30 -20.21 20.85
C LYS A 22 -13.06 -20.58 19.40
N TYR A 23 -12.01 -20.01 18.82
CA TYR A 23 -11.76 -20.09 17.37
C TYR A 23 -11.40 -21.50 16.90
N GLU A 24 -10.60 -22.25 17.66
CA GLU A 24 -10.21 -23.63 17.33
C GLU A 24 -11.43 -24.58 17.33
N ASP A 25 -12.30 -24.48 18.34
CA ASP A 25 -13.55 -25.25 18.39
C ASP A 25 -14.48 -24.87 17.22
N ALA A 26 -14.57 -23.58 16.89
CA ALA A 26 -15.34 -23.10 15.75
C ALA A 26 -14.80 -23.68 14.42
N ILE A 27 -13.48 -23.74 14.24
CA ILE A 27 -12.83 -24.37 13.08
C ILE A 27 -13.23 -25.84 12.97
N ALA A 28 -13.25 -26.58 14.08
CA ALA A 28 -13.67 -27.97 14.08
C ALA A 28 -15.15 -28.12 13.66
N CYS A 29 -16.04 -27.25 14.14
CA CYS A 29 -17.45 -27.22 13.73
C CYS A 29 -17.62 -26.89 12.24
N TYR A 30 -16.96 -25.85 11.72
CA TYR A 30 -17.02 -25.51 10.30
C TYR A 30 -16.40 -26.59 9.42
N SER A 31 -15.31 -27.23 9.86
CA SER A 31 -14.70 -28.34 9.11
C SER A 31 -15.64 -29.53 8.98
N LYS A 32 -16.38 -29.88 10.05
CA LYS A 32 -17.44 -30.89 9.98
C LYS A 32 -18.57 -30.46 9.02
N ALA A 33 -18.97 -29.19 9.03
CA ALA A 33 -19.97 -28.67 8.10
C ALA A 33 -19.52 -28.77 6.63
N ILE A 34 -18.24 -28.50 6.35
CA ILE A 34 -17.62 -28.64 5.02
C ILE A 34 -17.60 -30.10 4.56
N ILE A 35 -17.27 -31.05 5.45
CA ILE A 35 -17.28 -32.48 5.13
C ILE A 35 -18.69 -32.93 4.74
N LEU A 36 -19.72 -32.45 5.43
CA LEU A 36 -21.11 -32.78 5.12
C LEU A 36 -21.61 -32.11 3.85
N ASN A 37 -21.24 -30.84 3.60
CA ASN A 37 -21.61 -30.13 2.38
C ASN A 37 -20.49 -29.15 1.94
N PRO A 38 -19.64 -29.56 0.98
CA PRO A 38 -18.51 -28.76 0.53
C PRO A 38 -18.87 -27.70 -0.53
N GLN A 39 -20.15 -27.59 -0.92
CA GLN A 39 -20.60 -26.65 -1.96
C GLN A 39 -21.05 -25.29 -1.41
N ILE A 40 -20.93 -25.07 -0.09
CA ILE A 40 -21.37 -23.84 0.56
C ILE A 40 -20.15 -22.93 0.82
N PRO A 41 -19.98 -21.80 0.08
CA PRO A 41 -18.84 -20.89 0.23
C PRO A 41 -18.73 -20.27 1.63
N GLN A 42 -19.88 -20.09 2.30
CA GLN A 42 -19.96 -19.48 3.63
C GLN A 42 -19.19 -20.28 4.70
N TYR A 43 -19.10 -21.60 4.56
CA TYR A 43 -18.39 -22.43 5.53
C TYR A 43 -16.88 -22.18 5.47
N PHE A 44 -16.33 -22.06 4.25
CA PHE A 44 -14.93 -21.73 4.02
C PHE A 44 -14.61 -20.31 4.49
N THR A 45 -15.43 -19.30 4.16
CA THR A 45 -15.19 -17.92 4.61
C THR A 45 -15.27 -17.76 6.14
N ASN A 46 -16.20 -18.46 6.80
CA ASN A 46 -16.30 -18.43 8.26
C ASN A 46 -15.10 -19.14 8.93
N ARG A 47 -14.63 -20.25 8.35
CA ARG A 47 -13.43 -20.95 8.85
C ARG A 47 -12.16 -20.13 8.61
N ALA A 48 -12.02 -19.49 7.44
CA ALA A 48 -10.95 -18.55 7.14
C ALA A 48 -10.90 -17.39 8.15
N LEU A 49 -12.05 -16.84 8.54
CA LEU A 49 -12.11 -15.80 9.56
C LEU A 49 -11.60 -16.29 10.92
N CYS A 50 -11.89 -17.53 11.32
CA CYS A 50 -11.30 -18.12 12.52
C CYS A 50 -9.77 -18.23 12.40
N TYR A 51 -9.27 -18.69 11.25
CA TYR A 51 -7.83 -18.79 10.99
C TYR A 51 -7.14 -17.42 11.05
N ILE A 52 -7.76 -16.37 10.49
CA ILE A 52 -7.28 -14.98 10.61
C ILE A 52 -7.20 -14.54 12.08
N LYS A 53 -8.19 -14.88 12.91
CA LYS A 53 -8.17 -14.56 14.35
C LYS A 53 -7.10 -15.32 15.14
N LEU A 54 -6.62 -16.44 14.60
CA LEU A 54 -5.52 -17.23 15.15
C LEU A 54 -4.17 -16.91 14.49
N HIS A 55 -4.11 -15.92 13.60
CA HIS A 55 -2.91 -15.58 12.82
C HIS A 55 -2.38 -16.74 11.95
N GLN A 56 -3.28 -17.63 11.52
CA GLN A 56 -2.97 -18.74 10.61
C GLN A 56 -3.30 -18.32 9.17
N TRP A 57 -2.34 -17.67 8.52
CA TRP A 57 -2.58 -17.01 7.22
C TRP A 57 -2.64 -17.97 6.03
N GLU A 58 -1.76 -18.98 5.96
CA GLU A 58 -1.80 -20.01 4.91
C GLU A 58 -3.15 -20.74 4.83
N PRO A 59 -3.67 -21.32 5.93
CA PRO A 59 -4.97 -21.99 5.92
C PRO A 59 -6.11 -21.04 5.59
N ALA A 60 -6.06 -19.79 6.07
CA ALA A 60 -7.04 -18.77 5.74
C ALA A 60 -7.06 -18.48 4.23
N ASN A 61 -5.89 -18.32 3.60
CA ASN A 61 -5.76 -18.06 2.17
C ASN A 61 -6.31 -19.23 1.34
N GLN A 62 -6.01 -20.47 1.72
CA GLN A 62 -6.54 -21.67 1.06
C GLN A 62 -8.07 -21.73 1.12
N ASP A 63 -8.65 -21.47 2.29
CA ASP A 63 -10.10 -21.43 2.46
C ASP A 63 -10.74 -20.28 1.69
N CYS A 64 -10.11 -19.11 1.64
CA CYS A 64 -10.60 -17.99 0.85
C CYS A 64 -10.60 -18.33 -0.65
N LYS A 65 -9.50 -18.90 -1.18
CA LYS A 65 -9.44 -19.35 -2.57
C LYS A 65 -10.53 -20.37 -2.88
N ARG A 66 -10.75 -21.35 -2.00
CA ARG A 66 -11.82 -22.34 -2.16
C ARG A 66 -13.21 -21.71 -2.13
N ALA A 67 -13.43 -20.72 -1.26
CA ALA A 67 -14.68 -19.97 -1.24
C ALA A 67 -14.91 -19.20 -2.55
N LEU A 68 -13.86 -18.59 -3.11
CA LEU A 68 -13.92 -17.80 -4.34
C LEU A 68 -14.08 -18.65 -5.60
N GLU A 69 -13.59 -19.90 -5.59
CA GLU A 69 -13.90 -20.89 -6.64
C GLU A 69 -15.40 -21.23 -6.69
N LEU A 70 -16.08 -21.23 -5.53
CA LEU A 70 -17.50 -21.52 -5.42
C LEU A 70 -18.38 -20.27 -5.60
N ASP A 71 -17.92 -19.12 -5.12
CA ASP A 71 -18.58 -17.81 -5.25
C ASP A 71 -17.56 -16.70 -5.48
N SER A 72 -17.35 -16.39 -6.75
CA SER A 72 -16.45 -15.32 -7.21
C SER A 72 -17.01 -13.91 -6.97
N THR A 73 -18.23 -13.79 -6.47
CA THR A 73 -18.85 -12.50 -6.13
C THR A 73 -18.81 -12.21 -4.63
N SER A 74 -18.21 -13.09 -3.84
CA SER A 74 -18.12 -12.92 -2.39
C SER A 74 -17.18 -11.77 -2.01
N VAL A 75 -17.76 -10.66 -1.51
CA VAL A 75 -16.97 -9.53 -0.99
C VAL A 75 -16.10 -9.98 0.19
N LYS A 76 -16.66 -10.77 1.12
CA LYS A 76 -15.93 -11.29 2.29
C LYS A 76 -14.81 -12.24 1.89
N GLY A 77 -15.04 -13.09 0.89
CA GLY A 77 -14.01 -13.99 0.37
C GLY A 77 -12.81 -13.22 -0.18
N HIS A 78 -13.04 -12.18 -0.98
CA HIS A 78 -11.98 -11.31 -1.51
C HIS A 78 -11.28 -10.53 -0.40
N PHE A 79 -12.03 -9.96 0.54
CA PHE A 79 -11.48 -9.19 1.66
C PHE A 79 -10.58 -10.04 2.57
N PHE A 80 -11.03 -11.23 2.99
CA PHE A 80 -10.24 -12.13 3.82
C PHE A 80 -9.04 -12.71 3.07
N CYS A 81 -9.16 -12.97 1.76
CA CYS A 81 -8.03 -13.37 0.92
C CYS A 81 -6.95 -12.27 0.90
N GLY A 82 -7.36 -11.03 0.66
CA GLY A 82 -6.47 -9.87 0.66
C GLY A 82 -5.80 -9.65 2.02
N GLN A 83 -6.54 -9.81 3.11
CA GLN A 83 -6.00 -9.71 4.47
C GLN A 83 -4.98 -10.82 4.77
N ALA A 84 -5.25 -12.06 4.36
CA ALA A 84 -4.31 -13.16 4.55
C ALA A 84 -3.03 -12.95 3.73
N LEU A 85 -3.16 -12.55 2.45
CA LEU A 85 -2.02 -12.27 1.57
C LEU A 85 -1.16 -11.09 2.05
N LEU A 86 -1.78 -10.08 2.67
CA LEU A 86 -1.08 -8.94 3.26
C LEU A 86 -0.14 -9.35 4.39
N GLU A 87 -0.53 -10.36 5.18
CA GLU A 87 0.28 -10.90 6.28
C GLU A 87 1.27 -11.98 5.81
N LEU A 88 1.06 -12.54 4.61
CA LEU A 88 2.01 -13.39 3.90
C LEU A 88 3.02 -12.60 3.05
N GLU A 89 3.04 -11.28 3.17
CA GLU A 89 3.92 -10.36 2.43
C GLU A 89 3.76 -10.40 0.90
N ASN A 90 2.67 -11.01 0.39
CA ASN A 90 2.32 -10.95 -1.02
C ASN A 90 1.41 -9.75 -1.31
N TYR A 91 2.04 -8.57 -1.34
CA TYR A 91 1.32 -7.29 -1.38
C TYR A 91 0.61 -7.02 -2.71
N ASP A 92 1.19 -7.42 -3.85
CA ASP A 92 0.59 -7.18 -5.17
C ASP A 92 -0.75 -7.92 -5.31
N ASP A 93 -0.80 -9.19 -4.90
CA ASP A 93 -2.04 -9.95 -4.94
C ASP A 93 -3.01 -9.47 -3.86
N ALA A 94 -2.53 -9.12 -2.66
CA ALA A 94 -3.37 -8.55 -1.61
C ALA A 94 -4.14 -7.31 -2.10
N ILE A 95 -3.45 -6.38 -2.78
CA ILE A 95 -4.07 -5.17 -3.34
C ILE A 95 -5.14 -5.55 -4.38
N LYS A 96 -4.85 -6.48 -5.31
CA LYS A 96 -5.83 -6.92 -6.32
C LYS A 96 -7.12 -7.46 -5.68
N TYR A 97 -6.99 -8.35 -4.68
CA TYR A 97 -8.16 -8.92 -4.01
C TYR A 97 -8.93 -7.86 -3.20
N LEU A 98 -8.25 -6.94 -2.51
CA LEU A 98 -8.89 -5.84 -1.78
C LEU A 98 -9.58 -4.83 -2.71
N GLN A 99 -8.99 -4.51 -3.86
CA GLN A 99 -9.64 -3.69 -4.90
C GLN A 99 -10.91 -4.36 -5.39
N ARG A 100 -10.83 -5.64 -5.74
CA ARG A 100 -12.01 -6.40 -6.19
C ARG A 100 -13.09 -6.47 -5.11
N ALA A 101 -12.72 -6.59 -3.83
CA ALA A 101 -13.68 -6.51 -2.72
C ALA A 101 -14.38 -5.14 -2.65
N SER A 102 -13.64 -4.06 -2.86
CA SER A 102 -14.19 -2.69 -2.89
C SER A 102 -15.17 -2.50 -4.06
N ASP A 103 -14.81 -2.98 -5.24
CA ASP A 103 -15.66 -2.87 -6.44
C ASP A 103 -16.94 -3.69 -6.27
N LEU A 104 -16.83 -4.94 -5.81
CA LEU A 104 -17.98 -5.79 -5.53
C LEU A 104 -18.88 -5.22 -4.43
N ALA A 105 -18.31 -4.59 -3.39
CA ALA A 105 -19.09 -3.93 -2.35
C ALA A 105 -19.93 -2.79 -2.92
N LYS A 106 -19.37 -1.98 -3.84
CA LYS A 106 -20.09 -0.92 -4.56
C LYS A 106 -21.18 -1.48 -5.46
N GLU A 107 -20.87 -2.51 -6.25
CA GLU A 107 -21.82 -3.19 -7.15
C GLU A 107 -23.01 -3.75 -6.36
N GLN A 108 -22.76 -4.39 -5.22
CA GLN A 108 -23.79 -5.00 -4.36
C GLN A 108 -24.45 -4.00 -3.39
N ARG A 109 -24.04 -2.72 -3.42
CA ARG A 109 -24.51 -1.66 -2.50
C ARG A 109 -24.35 -2.03 -1.02
N LEU A 110 -23.30 -2.78 -0.70
CA LEU A 110 -22.95 -3.14 0.66
C LEU A 110 -22.07 -2.05 1.27
N ASN A 111 -22.39 -1.63 2.50
CA ASN A 111 -21.61 -0.64 3.22
C ASN A 111 -20.70 -1.33 4.24
N PHE A 112 -19.39 -1.32 3.99
CA PHE A 112 -18.34 -1.79 4.91
C PHE A 112 -17.62 -0.63 5.62
N GLY A 113 -18.17 0.60 5.55
CA GLY A 113 -17.53 1.79 6.10
C GLY A 113 -16.16 2.01 5.48
N ASP A 114 -15.16 2.23 6.34
CA ASP A 114 -13.76 2.44 5.94
C ASP A 114 -12.91 1.16 6.04
N ASP A 115 -13.48 -0.01 6.35
CA ASP A 115 -12.69 -1.23 6.62
C ASP A 115 -11.89 -1.68 5.39
N ILE A 116 -12.54 -1.78 4.22
CA ILE A 116 -11.90 -2.20 2.96
C ILE A 116 -10.87 -1.14 2.51
N ALA A 117 -11.25 0.13 2.58
CA ALA A 117 -10.39 1.24 2.18
C ALA A 117 -9.15 1.35 3.09
N CYS A 118 -9.31 1.15 4.39
CA CYS A 118 -8.22 1.10 5.36
C CYS A 118 -7.25 -0.04 5.06
N GLN A 119 -7.73 -1.27 4.84
CA GLN A 119 -6.86 -2.40 4.48
C GLN A 119 -6.13 -2.16 3.16
N LEU A 120 -6.79 -1.55 2.16
CA LEU A 120 -6.16 -1.20 0.90
C LEU A 120 -5.01 -0.19 1.09
N ARG A 121 -5.20 0.84 1.93
CA ARG A 121 -4.16 1.82 2.25
C ARG A 121 -2.97 1.14 2.94
N ILE A 122 -3.22 0.27 3.91
CA ILE A 122 -2.17 -0.50 4.61
C ILE A 122 -1.40 -1.38 3.63
N ALA A 123 -2.08 -2.06 2.71
CA ALA A 123 -1.44 -2.93 1.72
C ALA A 123 -0.54 -2.16 0.76
N LYS A 124 -1.01 -1.01 0.26
CA LYS A 124 -0.21 -0.12 -0.59
C LYS A 124 1.02 0.41 0.15
N LYS A 125 0.86 0.82 1.41
CA LYS A 125 1.95 1.27 2.26
C LYS A 125 3.03 0.21 2.44
N LYS A 126 2.65 -1.01 2.86
CA LYS A 126 3.62 -2.10 3.06
C LYS A 126 4.34 -2.44 1.75
N ARG A 127 3.63 -2.49 0.62
CA ARG A 127 4.23 -2.70 -0.71
C ARG A 127 5.30 -1.65 -1.01
N TRP A 128 4.97 -0.38 -0.83
CA TRP A 128 5.88 0.73 -1.07
C TRP A 128 7.11 0.65 -0.17
N THR A 129 6.95 0.41 1.14
CA THR A 129 8.08 0.25 2.06
C THR A 129 9.04 -0.84 1.58
N VAL A 130 8.53 -2.00 1.15
CA VAL A 130 9.40 -3.09 0.67
C VAL A 130 10.12 -2.75 -0.64
N GLN A 131 9.44 -2.10 -1.58
CA GLN A 131 10.07 -1.63 -2.81
C GLN A 131 11.14 -0.57 -2.53
N GLU A 132 10.86 0.32 -1.59
CA GLU A 132 11.77 1.37 -1.17
C GLU A 132 13.01 0.83 -0.46
N ASP A 133 12.84 -0.11 0.46
CA ASP A 133 13.95 -0.78 1.12
C ASP A 133 14.84 -1.54 0.13
N THR A 134 14.22 -2.14 -0.89
CA THR A 134 14.95 -2.82 -1.99
C THR A 134 15.74 -1.81 -2.83
N ARG A 135 15.12 -0.68 -3.20
CA ARG A 135 15.77 0.40 -3.96
C ARG A 135 16.98 0.95 -3.21
N ILE A 136 16.80 1.28 -1.93
CA ILE A 136 17.89 1.79 -1.08
C ILE A 136 18.98 0.73 -0.91
N GLY A 137 18.63 -0.54 -0.79
CA GLY A 137 19.59 -1.63 -0.74
C GLY A 137 20.50 -1.69 -1.98
N GLN A 138 19.90 -1.55 -3.18
CA GLN A 138 20.62 -1.52 -4.45
C GLN A 138 21.52 -0.27 -4.57
N GLU A 139 21.06 0.89 -4.10
CA GLU A 139 21.85 2.12 -4.09
C GLU A 139 23.08 2.00 -3.18
N ILE A 140 22.92 1.46 -1.97
CA ILE A 140 24.03 1.23 -1.03
C ILE A 140 25.03 0.23 -1.62
N GLU A 141 24.53 -0.85 -2.24
CA GLU A 141 25.39 -1.84 -2.91
C GLU A 141 26.19 -1.20 -4.04
N LEU A 142 25.55 -0.39 -4.89
CA LEU A 142 26.20 0.32 -5.98
C LEU A 142 27.23 1.34 -5.48
N GLN A 143 26.89 2.14 -4.48
CA GLN A 143 27.81 3.11 -3.89
C GLN A 143 29.05 2.42 -3.30
N THR A 144 28.85 1.30 -2.60
CA THR A 144 29.94 0.51 -2.03
C THR A 144 30.81 -0.10 -3.13
N TYR A 145 30.19 -0.64 -4.18
CA TYR A 145 30.86 -1.21 -5.33
C TYR A 145 31.74 -0.18 -6.06
N LEU A 146 31.20 1.01 -6.35
CA LEU A 146 31.92 2.08 -7.04
C LEU A 146 33.07 2.63 -6.20
N ASN A 147 32.85 2.84 -4.88
CA ASN A 147 33.92 3.28 -3.99
C ASN A 147 35.07 2.26 -3.94
N ARG A 148 34.77 0.96 -3.97
CA ARG A 148 35.78 -0.09 -4.06
C ARG A 148 36.56 0.00 -5.39
N LEU A 149 35.88 0.15 -6.53
CA LEU A 149 36.57 0.30 -7.83
C LEU A 149 37.50 1.51 -7.86
N ILE A 150 37.07 2.65 -7.31
CA ILE A 150 37.88 3.87 -7.22
C ILE A 150 39.15 3.61 -6.39
N MET A 151 39.03 2.86 -5.28
CA MET A 151 40.18 2.48 -4.46
C MET A 151 41.12 1.50 -5.17
N GLU A 152 40.58 0.49 -5.85
CA GLU A 152 41.37 -0.45 -6.64
C GLU A 152 42.11 0.25 -7.79
N ASP A 153 41.46 1.20 -8.48
CA ASP A 153 42.10 2.02 -9.51
C ASP A 153 43.19 2.91 -8.95
N LYS A 154 42.97 3.53 -7.78
CA LYS A 154 43.99 4.31 -7.06
C LYS A 154 45.23 3.47 -6.78
N GLU A 155 45.05 2.25 -6.28
CA GLU A 155 46.16 1.32 -6.01
C GLU A 155 46.88 0.90 -7.29
N ARG A 156 46.15 0.61 -8.38
CA ARG A 156 46.74 0.26 -9.67
C ARG A 156 47.57 1.40 -10.27
N GLU A 157 47.03 2.62 -10.30
CA GLU A 157 47.75 3.77 -10.86
C GLU A 157 48.97 4.15 -10.02
N THR A 158 48.84 4.13 -8.69
CA THR A 158 49.99 4.41 -7.81
C THR A 158 51.12 3.39 -8.00
N ALA A 159 50.79 2.10 -8.12
CA ALA A 159 51.78 1.05 -8.40
C ALA A 159 52.44 1.22 -9.78
N GLN A 160 51.67 1.57 -10.82
CA GLN A 160 52.22 1.84 -12.15
C GLN A 160 53.16 3.05 -12.15
N LEU A 161 52.77 4.16 -11.52
CA LEU A 161 53.59 5.37 -11.46
C LEU A 161 54.86 5.17 -10.62
N GLN A 162 54.82 4.34 -9.57
CA GLN A 162 56.01 3.91 -8.84
C GLN A 162 56.97 3.10 -9.71
N ALA A 163 56.45 2.22 -10.58
CA ALA A 163 57.27 1.38 -11.45
C ALA A 163 58.01 2.17 -12.56
N ILE A 164 57.40 3.25 -13.06
CA ILE A 164 57.97 4.05 -14.16
C ILE A 164 59.11 4.99 -13.68
N GLY A 165 59.16 5.33 -12.39
CA GLY A 165 60.34 5.98 -11.77
C GLY A 165 60.64 7.44 -12.19
N ILE A 166 59.67 8.17 -12.75
CA ILE A 166 59.90 9.47 -13.41
C ILE A 166 59.86 10.70 -12.47
N ARG A 167 59.34 10.61 -11.23
CA ARG A 167 59.22 11.76 -10.28
C ARG A 167 59.48 11.38 -8.82
N SER A 168 59.61 12.40 -7.95
CA SER A 168 59.71 12.19 -6.49
C SER A 168 58.49 11.37 -6.01
N GLU A 169 58.75 10.23 -5.39
CA GLU A 169 57.72 9.24 -5.04
C GLU A 169 56.61 9.84 -4.14
N LYS A 170 56.96 10.87 -3.37
CA LYS A 170 56.05 11.62 -2.49
C LYS A 170 55.10 12.55 -3.25
N GLU A 171 55.55 13.21 -4.32
CA GLU A 171 54.67 14.10 -5.10
C GLU A 171 53.67 13.32 -5.94
N ILE A 172 54.09 12.18 -6.52
CA ILE A 172 53.19 11.29 -7.26
C ILE A 172 52.06 10.84 -6.34
N LYS A 173 52.38 10.26 -5.18
CA LYS A 173 51.37 9.78 -4.21
C LYS A 173 50.41 10.89 -3.81
N ARG A 174 50.92 12.08 -3.51
CA ARG A 174 50.08 13.22 -3.10
C ARG A 174 49.13 13.71 -4.20
N LEU A 175 49.60 13.77 -5.46
CA LEU A 175 48.75 14.18 -6.59
C LEU A 175 47.68 13.14 -6.88
N THR A 176 48.04 11.86 -6.88
CA THR A 176 47.11 10.75 -7.08
C THR A 176 46.09 10.68 -5.93
N GLU A 177 46.52 10.79 -4.67
CA GLU A 177 45.62 10.87 -3.51
C GLU A 177 44.62 12.02 -3.65
N ASN A 178 45.06 13.23 -3.95
CA ASN A 178 44.16 14.37 -4.12
C ASN A 178 43.11 14.16 -5.22
N LEU A 179 43.50 13.56 -6.35
CA LEU A 179 42.60 13.30 -7.48
C LEU A 179 41.53 12.26 -7.13
N TYR A 180 41.94 11.13 -6.55
CA TYR A 180 41.00 10.08 -6.16
C TYR A 180 40.12 10.48 -4.98
N ASP A 181 40.64 11.27 -4.04
CA ASP A 181 39.84 11.86 -2.97
C ASP A 181 38.79 12.84 -3.53
N GLN A 182 39.10 13.56 -4.61
CA GLN A 182 38.13 14.38 -5.33
C GLN A 182 37.05 13.51 -5.98
N TYR A 183 37.42 12.44 -6.69
CA TYR A 183 36.44 11.50 -7.27
C TYR A 183 35.53 10.86 -6.22
N GLN A 184 36.07 10.48 -5.06
CA GLN A 184 35.27 9.96 -3.95
C GLN A 184 34.30 11.00 -3.40
N ARG A 185 34.74 12.25 -3.24
CA ARG A 185 33.87 13.35 -2.80
C ARG A 185 32.76 13.62 -3.80
N ASP A 186 33.08 13.67 -5.09
CA ASP A 186 32.11 13.92 -6.15
C ASP A 186 31.09 12.78 -6.23
N LEU A 187 31.53 11.53 -6.11
CA LEU A 187 30.66 10.35 -6.07
C LEU A 187 29.75 10.38 -4.84
N ASN A 188 30.31 10.55 -3.65
CA ASN A 188 29.50 10.60 -2.42
C ASN A 188 28.54 11.80 -2.44
N SER A 189 28.95 12.95 -3.00
CA SER A 189 28.06 14.09 -3.20
C SER A 189 26.93 13.79 -4.18
N MET A 190 27.16 12.95 -5.20
CA MET A 190 26.11 12.52 -6.12
C MET A 190 25.07 11.64 -5.41
N PHE A 191 25.51 10.67 -4.60
CA PHE A 191 24.61 9.84 -3.79
C PHE A 191 23.92 10.66 -2.69
N ASP A 192 24.59 11.63 -2.06
CA ASP A 192 23.97 12.53 -1.08
C ASP A 192 22.84 13.39 -1.68
N LYS A 193 22.92 13.74 -2.98
CA LYS A 193 21.84 14.45 -3.69
C LYS A 193 20.66 13.52 -4.00
N LEU A 194 20.92 12.23 -4.16
CA LEU A 194 19.92 11.21 -4.44
C LEU A 194 19.30 10.62 -3.16
N ASP A 195 19.85 10.92 -1.97
CA ASP A 195 19.32 10.47 -0.68
C ASP A 195 17.95 11.11 -0.41
N GLU A 196 16.91 10.49 -0.99
CA GLU A 196 15.51 10.88 -0.91
C GLU A 196 14.96 10.81 0.52
N ARG A 197 15.66 10.16 1.47
CA ARG A 197 15.31 10.21 2.90
C ARG A 197 15.38 11.64 3.45
N ARG A 198 16.09 12.54 2.75
CA ARG A 198 16.21 13.96 3.07
C ARG A 198 15.34 14.86 2.19
N MET A 199 14.71 14.31 1.13
CA MET A 199 13.76 15.09 0.33
C MET A 199 12.51 15.37 1.15
N LYS A 200 12.13 16.64 1.23
CA LYS A 200 10.83 17.03 1.79
C LYS A 200 9.73 16.45 0.90
N ARG A 201 8.97 15.53 1.48
CA ARG A 201 7.79 14.93 0.87
C ARG A 201 6.61 15.85 1.11
N ASP A 202 6.49 16.86 0.25
CA ASP A 202 5.40 17.83 0.30
C ASP A 202 4.46 17.59 -0.89
N VAL A 203 3.17 17.44 -0.61
CA VAL A 203 2.14 17.39 -1.66
C VAL A 203 1.93 18.81 -2.17
N PRO A 204 1.97 19.08 -3.49
CA PRO A 204 1.72 20.41 -4.01
C PRO A 204 0.35 20.97 -3.62
N ASP A 205 0.29 22.21 -3.14
CA ASP A 205 -0.93 22.88 -2.62
C ASP A 205 -2.13 22.91 -3.59
N TYR A 206 -1.89 22.79 -4.89
CA TYR A 206 -2.93 22.74 -5.93
C TYR A 206 -3.58 21.36 -6.08
N LEU A 207 -2.94 20.29 -5.56
CA LEU A 207 -3.51 18.95 -5.46
C LEU A 207 -4.25 18.73 -4.12
N CYS A 208 -4.06 19.63 -3.15
CA CYS A 208 -4.71 19.57 -1.86
C CYS A 208 -6.07 20.28 -1.85
N GLY A 209 -7.03 19.67 -1.16
CA GLY A 209 -8.35 20.25 -0.93
C GLY A 209 -8.26 21.48 -0.03
N LYS A 210 -9.08 22.50 -0.31
CA LYS A 210 -9.05 23.75 0.49
C LYS A 210 -9.71 23.62 1.88
N ILE A 211 -10.33 22.49 2.16
CA ILE A 211 -10.98 22.19 3.46
C ILE A 211 -10.13 21.18 4.24
N SER A 212 -9.87 20.00 3.66
CA SER A 212 -9.06 18.94 4.29
C SER A 212 -7.58 19.29 4.40
N PHE A 213 -7.05 20.10 3.48
CA PHE A 213 -5.61 20.29 3.27
C PHE A 213 -4.85 19.00 2.90
N ASP A 214 -5.59 17.93 2.60
CA ASP A 214 -5.07 16.64 2.14
C ASP A 214 -5.24 16.51 0.62
N ILE A 215 -4.58 15.51 0.02
CA ILE A 215 -4.70 15.23 -1.41
C ILE A 215 -6.16 14.92 -1.80
N MET A 216 -6.66 15.59 -2.83
CA MET A 216 -8.05 15.43 -3.27
C MET A 216 -8.29 14.05 -3.88
N ARG A 217 -9.11 13.22 -3.25
CA ARG A 217 -9.44 11.89 -3.81
C ARG A 217 -10.49 11.99 -4.91
N GLU A 218 -11.50 12.83 -4.71
CA GLU A 218 -12.59 13.07 -5.65
C GLU A 218 -12.76 14.58 -5.91
N PRO A 219 -11.87 15.19 -6.72
CA PRO A 219 -11.91 16.62 -6.99
C PRO A 219 -13.20 17.03 -7.71
N VAL A 220 -13.91 18.00 -7.13
CA VAL A 220 -15.12 18.63 -7.68
C VAL A 220 -14.93 20.14 -7.75
N ILE A 221 -15.31 20.73 -8.88
CA ILE A 221 -15.19 22.18 -9.12
C ILE A 221 -16.54 22.87 -8.89
N THR A 222 -16.51 24.00 -8.19
CA THR A 222 -17.68 24.87 -8.00
C THR A 222 -17.82 25.86 -9.16
N PRO A 223 -18.98 26.50 -9.35
CA PRO A 223 -19.16 27.58 -10.33
C PRO A 223 -18.18 28.76 -10.14
N SER A 224 -17.65 28.93 -8.93
CA SER A 224 -16.60 29.90 -8.61
C SER A 224 -15.23 29.55 -9.20
N GLY A 225 -15.08 28.35 -9.78
CA GLY A 225 -13.82 27.84 -10.32
C GLY A 225 -12.90 27.20 -9.28
N ILE A 226 -13.38 26.95 -8.06
CA ILE A 226 -12.57 26.38 -6.97
C ILE A 226 -12.82 24.89 -6.89
N THR A 227 -11.74 24.12 -6.78
CA THR A 227 -11.80 22.66 -6.64
C THR A 227 -11.64 22.25 -5.18
N TYR A 228 -12.50 21.34 -4.74
CA TYR A 228 -12.51 20.76 -3.39
C TYR A 228 -12.55 19.23 -3.51
N ASP A 229 -12.25 18.51 -2.43
CA ASP A 229 -12.61 17.10 -2.36
C ASP A 229 -14.12 16.98 -2.14
N ARG A 230 -14.78 16.05 -2.85
CA ARG A 230 -16.23 15.85 -2.83
C ARG A 230 -16.75 15.70 -1.40
N LYS A 231 -16.11 14.83 -0.62
CA LYS A 231 -16.56 14.51 0.74
C LYS A 231 -16.61 15.76 1.62
N ASP A 232 -15.56 16.58 1.57
CA ASP A 232 -15.43 17.74 2.44
C ASP A 232 -16.41 18.85 2.06
N ILE A 233 -16.59 19.12 0.77
CA ILE A 233 -17.53 20.16 0.32
C ILE A 233 -18.98 19.72 0.56
N GLU A 234 -19.31 18.44 0.38
CA GLU A 234 -20.64 17.92 0.70
C GLU A 234 -20.93 18.01 2.20
N GLU A 235 -19.95 17.70 3.04
CA GLU A 235 -20.06 17.85 4.50
C GLU A 235 -20.22 19.32 4.91
N HIS A 236 -19.47 20.24 4.30
CA HIS A 236 -19.60 21.69 4.53
C HIS A 236 -20.99 22.21 4.14
N LEU A 237 -21.49 21.84 2.96
CA LEU A 237 -22.80 22.28 2.48
C LEU A 237 -23.93 21.78 3.38
N GLN A 238 -23.81 20.56 3.95
CA GLN A 238 -24.80 19.99 4.85
C GLN A 238 -24.71 20.53 6.28
N ARG A 239 -23.50 20.77 6.81
CA ARG A 239 -23.30 21.12 8.23
C ARG A 239 -23.15 22.61 8.49
N VAL A 240 -22.49 23.33 7.59
CA VAL A 240 -22.10 24.75 7.78
C VAL A 240 -23.08 25.66 7.05
N GLY A 241 -23.30 25.41 5.76
CA GLY A 241 -24.28 26.16 4.98
C GLY A 241 -24.07 26.13 3.47
N HIS A 242 -25.09 26.59 2.75
CA HIS A 242 -25.18 26.57 1.28
C HIS A 242 -24.40 27.71 0.61
N PHE A 243 -23.10 27.78 0.86
CA PHE A 243 -22.20 28.76 0.27
C PHE A 243 -20.80 28.21 0.06
N ASP A 244 -20.09 28.75 -0.93
CA ASP A 244 -18.70 28.40 -1.24
C ASP A 244 -17.77 28.83 -0.08
N PRO A 245 -16.97 27.92 0.51
CA PRO A 245 -16.10 28.22 1.65
C PRO A 245 -15.14 29.39 1.42
N VAL A 246 -14.66 29.57 0.19
CA VAL A 246 -13.64 30.58 -0.15
C VAL A 246 -14.29 31.86 -0.65
N THR A 247 -15.16 31.78 -1.65
CA THR A 247 -15.75 32.98 -2.29
C THR A 247 -17.02 33.48 -1.61
N ARG A 248 -17.63 32.67 -0.72
CA ARG A 248 -18.90 32.96 -0.04
C ARG A 248 -20.09 33.19 -0.98
N THR A 249 -19.99 32.76 -2.23
CA THR A 249 -21.12 32.77 -3.17
C THR A 249 -22.11 31.68 -2.78
N PRO A 250 -23.42 31.86 -3.04
CA PRO A 250 -24.41 30.82 -2.77
C PRO A 250 -24.10 29.58 -3.61
N LEU A 251 -24.01 28.42 -2.97
CA LEU A 251 -23.60 27.16 -3.57
C LEU A 251 -24.52 26.04 -3.07
N VAL A 252 -24.97 25.19 -3.99
CA VAL A 252 -25.76 23.99 -3.67
C VAL A 252 -25.08 22.74 -4.23
N GLN A 253 -25.35 21.58 -3.63
CA GLN A 253 -24.69 20.32 -3.97
C GLN A 253 -24.84 19.94 -5.46
N GLU A 254 -25.98 20.27 -6.07
CA GLU A 254 -26.26 20.00 -7.48
C GLU A 254 -25.36 20.76 -8.46
N GLN A 255 -24.72 21.85 -8.00
CA GLN A 255 -23.80 22.66 -8.82
C GLN A 255 -22.37 22.10 -8.82
N LEU A 256 -22.07 21.05 -8.06
CA LEU A 256 -20.75 20.44 -7.99
C LEU A 256 -20.47 19.61 -9.26
N ILE A 257 -19.49 20.05 -10.05
CA ILE A 257 -19.11 19.36 -11.27
C ILE A 257 -17.85 18.51 -10.99
N PRO A 258 -17.82 17.21 -11.33
CA PRO A 258 -16.60 16.40 -11.22
C PRO A 258 -15.47 16.99 -12.08
N ASN A 259 -14.33 17.31 -11.47
CA ASN A 259 -13.16 17.82 -12.16
C ASN A 259 -12.30 16.65 -12.67
N LEU A 260 -12.70 16.06 -13.79
CA LEU A 260 -12.04 14.89 -14.37
C LEU A 260 -10.57 15.16 -14.75
N ALA A 261 -10.26 16.36 -15.25
CA ALA A 261 -8.88 16.73 -15.60
C ALA A 261 -7.98 16.73 -14.36
N LEU A 262 -8.44 17.31 -13.25
CA LEU A 262 -7.65 17.29 -12.01
C LEU A 262 -7.59 15.88 -11.40
N LYS A 263 -8.63 15.06 -11.57
CA LYS A 263 -8.60 13.64 -11.15
C LYS A 263 -7.47 12.89 -11.84
N GLU A 264 -7.32 13.05 -13.16
CA GLU A 264 -6.23 12.43 -13.92
C GLU A 264 -4.85 12.91 -13.45
N VAL A 265 -4.70 14.20 -13.18
CA VAL A 265 -3.45 14.78 -12.65
C VAL A 265 -3.12 14.23 -11.26
N VAL A 266 -4.11 14.16 -10.38
CA VAL A 266 -3.93 13.59 -9.03
C VAL A 266 -3.57 12.10 -9.13
N ASP A 267 -4.24 11.34 -9.99
CA ASP A 267 -3.96 9.91 -10.17
C ASP A 267 -2.56 9.65 -10.73
N ALA A 268 -2.13 10.47 -11.70
CA ALA A 268 -0.76 10.43 -12.21
C ALA A 268 0.25 10.75 -11.08
N PHE A 269 -0.02 11.81 -10.30
CA PHE A 269 0.84 12.19 -9.17
C PHE A 269 0.95 11.07 -8.13
N ILE A 270 -0.16 10.43 -7.77
CA ILE A 270 -0.18 9.29 -6.83
C ILE A 270 0.56 8.07 -7.40
N THR A 271 0.48 7.85 -8.71
CA THR A 271 1.17 6.73 -9.37
C THR A 271 2.68 6.93 -9.38
N GLU A 272 3.14 8.16 -9.57
CA GLU A 272 4.57 8.51 -9.48
C GLU A 272 5.05 8.59 -8.02
N ASN A 273 4.16 8.96 -7.10
CA ASN A 273 4.46 9.20 -5.69
C ASN A 273 3.59 8.32 -4.79
N GLU A 274 3.82 6.99 -4.82
CA GLU A 274 3.01 6.05 -4.03
C GLU A 274 3.07 6.34 -2.51
N TRP A 275 4.13 7.00 -2.03
CA TRP A 275 4.27 7.48 -0.64
C TRP A 275 3.17 8.45 -0.21
N VAL A 276 2.49 9.13 -1.15
CA VAL A 276 1.43 10.10 -0.85
C VAL A 276 0.19 9.42 -0.28
N VAL A 277 0.03 8.11 -0.52
CA VAL A 277 -1.08 7.33 0.04
C VAL A 277 -1.01 7.24 1.58
N ASP A 278 0.13 7.62 2.16
CA ASP A 278 0.41 7.62 3.61
C ASP A 278 -0.01 8.89 4.36
N TYR A 279 -0.35 9.99 3.66
CA TYR A 279 -0.90 11.23 4.24
C TYR A 279 -2.43 11.25 4.10
#